data_AF-A0AAV1L1A6-F1
#
_entry.id   AF-A0AAV1L1A6-F1
#
_cell.length_a   1.000
_cell.length_b   1.000
_cell.length_c   1.000
_cell.angle_alpha   90.00
_cell.angle_beta   90.00
_cell.angle_gamma   90.00
#
_symmetry.space_group_name_H-M   'P 1'
#
loop_
_entity.id
_entity.type
_entity.pdbx_description
1 polymer ?
#
loop_
_entity_poly.entity_id
_entity_poly.type
_entity_poly.pdbx_seq_one_letter_code
_entity_poly.pdbx_strand_id
1 'polypeptide(L)'
;MWRPTFTILRKVVFPSLKDNIRLSKIFYTTKSRLPRSTAKLTLVSAGVGVLIGAGYGGYTHYKLNSKKNVALTETEEYAFFQEAPKYQAHYKIINETDTTNLQLVLFQYQTCPFCCKVRAYLDSKGISYEIVEVDAVLRQAINWSDYKKVPILLAKVDGGYQQLFDSTAIISMLETFLRDKTLQLHEIIKFYPITKYINEDGKNTTDITNKYFIMHNSTNVHEKEKRAENEEREWRQWADRVLVHTLSPNVYRTAGEALETFKWFEEVGGWRQSFPSWECILMVYGGAAAMWMIAKRLKARHNIKDDVRQSLYDAACTWMDAVKKKGTRFLGGEQPNLADVTVYGVLSSIEGCQAFKDLRKNTDIGLWYDEMRKNMESKRGRALAINA
;
A
#
# COMPACT_ATOMS: atom_id res chain seq x y z
N MET A 1 -41.51 -27.22 13.19
CA MET A 1 -42.46 -28.32 13.46
C MET A 1 -43.26 -28.52 12.17
N TRP A 2 -43.56 -29.78 11.80
CA TRP A 2 -44.25 -30.23 10.58
C TRP A 2 -43.37 -30.70 9.40
N ARG A 3 -43.05 -32.01 9.45
CA ARG A 3 -42.98 -32.95 8.31
C ARG A 3 -44.21 -33.88 8.40
N PRO A 4 -44.65 -34.44 7.26
CA PRO A 4 -44.58 -35.91 7.04
C PRO A 4 -44.10 -36.25 5.59
N THR A 5 -43.18 -37.18 5.28
CA THR A 5 -43.25 -38.68 5.19
C THR A 5 -44.42 -39.21 4.32
N PHE A 6 -44.34 -40.17 3.38
CA PHE A 6 -43.37 -41.22 3.01
C PHE A 6 -43.65 -41.73 1.56
N THR A 7 -42.59 -42.20 0.88
CA THR A 7 -42.42 -43.21 -0.20
C THR A 7 -43.59 -43.92 -0.90
N ILE A 8 -43.44 -44.12 -2.22
CA ILE A 8 -43.65 -45.44 -2.90
C ILE A 8 -42.52 -45.71 -3.90
N LEU A 9 -41.73 -46.75 -3.60
CA LEU A 9 -40.79 -47.47 -4.47
C LEU A 9 -41.52 -48.66 -5.11
N ARG A 10 -41.22 -49.02 -6.38
CA ARG A 10 -41.54 -50.35 -6.92
C ARG A 10 -40.41 -50.88 -7.83
N LYS A 11 -39.73 -51.92 -7.29
CA LYS A 11 -39.08 -53.13 -7.88
C LYS A 11 -38.28 -52.99 -9.20
N VAL A 12 -36.95 -53.14 -9.24
CA VAL A 12 -36.06 -54.32 -9.00
C VAL A 12 -36.23 -55.44 -10.03
N VAL A 13 -35.16 -55.77 -10.79
CA VAL A 13 -34.52 -57.10 -10.93
C VAL A 13 -33.07 -56.94 -11.47
N PHE A 14 -32.10 -57.56 -10.78
CA PHE A 14 -30.74 -57.87 -11.28
C PHE A 14 -30.65 -59.38 -11.61
N PRO A 15 -29.75 -59.77 -12.52
CA PRO A 15 -28.69 -60.73 -12.15
C PRO A 15 -27.30 -60.27 -12.66
N SER A 16 -26.22 -60.29 -11.86
CA SER A 16 -25.25 -61.40 -11.65
C SER A 16 -24.46 -61.75 -12.94
N LEU A 17 -23.12 -61.77 -13.07
CA LEU A 17 -22.01 -62.26 -12.23
C LEU A 17 -20.64 -61.80 -12.82
N LYS A 18 -19.67 -61.57 -11.93
CA LYS A 18 -18.21 -61.90 -11.97
C LYS A 18 -17.23 -61.46 -13.08
N ASP A 19 -16.12 -60.92 -12.55
CA ASP A 19 -14.70 -61.25 -12.81
C ASP A 19 -13.83 -60.45 -13.81
N ASN A 20 -12.73 -59.97 -13.21
CA ASN A 20 -11.37 -59.82 -13.71
C ASN A 20 -11.02 -58.65 -14.65
N ILE A 21 -10.45 -57.63 -13.99
CA ILE A 21 -9.57 -56.60 -14.55
C ILE A 21 -8.31 -57.27 -15.13
N ARG A 22 -8.03 -57.04 -16.41
CA ARG A 22 -6.68 -57.13 -17.00
C ARG A 22 -6.40 -55.86 -17.81
N LEU A 23 -5.39 -55.12 -17.37
CA LEU A 23 -4.71 -54.07 -18.10
C LEU A 23 -4.12 -54.60 -19.41
N SER A 24 -4.30 -53.87 -20.52
CA SER A 24 -3.30 -53.83 -21.58
C SER A 24 -3.18 -52.43 -22.15
N LYS A 25 -1.95 -51.90 -22.06
CA LYS A 25 -1.46 -50.74 -22.80
C LYS A 25 -1.53 -51.06 -24.29
N ILE A 26 -2.02 -50.15 -25.11
CA ILE A 26 -1.80 -50.23 -26.57
C ILE A 26 -1.27 -48.90 -27.09
N PHE A 27 -0.09 -49.04 -27.70
CA PHE A 27 0.74 -48.07 -28.35
C PHE A 27 0.13 -47.55 -29.65
N TYR A 28 0.56 -46.36 -30.06
CA TYR A 28 0.34 -45.79 -31.38
C TYR A 28 0.79 -46.74 -32.49
N THR A 29 -0.03 -46.87 -33.53
CA THR A 29 0.43 -47.23 -34.86
C THR A 29 -0.44 -46.59 -35.93
N THR A 30 0.25 -45.94 -36.85
CA THR A 30 -0.22 -45.25 -38.05
C THR A 30 -0.70 -46.24 -39.11
N LYS A 31 -1.89 -46.01 -39.67
CA LYS A 31 -2.16 -46.33 -41.07
C LYS A 31 -2.93 -45.23 -41.77
N SER A 32 -2.33 -44.78 -42.85
CA SER A 32 -2.79 -43.78 -43.80
C SER A 32 -3.97 -44.29 -44.63
N ARG A 33 -5.01 -43.47 -44.72
CA ARG A 33 -5.93 -43.43 -45.87
C ARG A 33 -6.21 -41.96 -46.17
N LEU A 34 -5.56 -41.43 -47.21
CA LEU A 34 -5.99 -40.20 -47.87
C LEU A 34 -7.19 -40.53 -48.75
N PRO A 35 -8.21 -39.65 -48.77
CA PRO A 35 -8.72 -39.25 -50.07
C PRO A 35 -8.89 -37.73 -50.21
N ARG A 36 -8.47 -37.27 -51.39
CA ARG A 36 -9.07 -36.23 -52.25
C ARG A 36 -9.62 -34.97 -51.57
N SER A 37 -8.80 -33.92 -51.56
CA SER A 37 -9.11 -32.57 -52.05
C SER A 37 -8.21 -31.53 -51.34
N THR A 38 -6.95 -31.46 -51.77
CA THR A 38 -5.93 -30.53 -51.22
C THR A 38 -6.19 -29.06 -51.54
N ALA A 39 -7.03 -28.73 -52.53
CA ALA A 39 -7.23 -27.34 -52.96
C ALA A 39 -8.15 -26.49 -52.03
N LYS A 40 -9.11 -27.11 -51.33
CA LYS A 40 -10.00 -26.37 -50.41
C LYS A 40 -9.39 -26.16 -49.02
N LEU A 41 -8.49 -27.04 -48.59
CA LEU A 41 -7.85 -26.94 -47.27
C LEU A 41 -6.72 -25.88 -47.28
N THR A 42 -5.97 -25.74 -48.38
CA THR A 42 -4.91 -24.74 -48.51
C THR A 42 -5.44 -23.31 -48.61
N LEU A 43 -6.62 -23.11 -49.19
CA LEU A 43 -7.24 -21.78 -49.30
C LEU A 43 -7.81 -21.30 -47.95
N VAL A 44 -8.37 -22.20 -47.15
CA VAL A 44 -8.87 -21.88 -45.80
C VAL A 44 -7.71 -21.72 -44.80
N SER A 45 -6.65 -22.52 -44.91
CA SER A 45 -5.47 -22.38 -44.03
C SER A 45 -4.61 -21.16 -44.37
N ALA A 46 -4.48 -20.80 -45.65
CA ALA A 46 -3.84 -19.54 -46.07
C ALA A 46 -4.66 -18.32 -45.63
N GLY A 47 -6.00 -18.38 -45.73
CA GLY A 47 -6.88 -17.29 -45.27
C GLY A 47 -6.78 -17.03 -43.77
N VAL A 48 -6.79 -18.07 -42.94
CA VAL A 48 -6.65 -17.94 -41.48
C VAL A 48 -5.23 -17.56 -41.06
N GLY A 49 -4.21 -18.12 -41.71
CA GLY A 49 -2.80 -17.79 -41.45
C GLY A 49 -2.45 -16.33 -41.79
N VAL A 50 -2.98 -15.81 -42.90
CA VAL A 50 -2.80 -14.40 -43.29
C VAL A 50 -3.57 -13.45 -42.36
N LEU A 51 -4.77 -13.83 -41.89
CA LEU A 51 -5.54 -13.00 -40.94
C LEU A 51 -4.89 -12.93 -39.55
N ILE A 52 -4.34 -14.05 -39.05
CA ILE A 52 -3.61 -14.07 -37.77
C ILE A 52 -2.25 -13.37 -37.92
N GLY A 53 -1.55 -13.58 -39.03
CA GLY A 53 -0.27 -12.94 -39.34
C GLY A 53 -0.37 -11.41 -39.52
N ALA A 54 -1.39 -10.93 -40.24
CA ALA A 54 -1.66 -9.51 -40.42
C ALA A 54 -2.23 -8.88 -39.14
N GLY A 55 -3.06 -9.60 -38.36
CA GLY A 55 -3.56 -9.13 -37.08
C GLY A 55 -2.46 -9.00 -36.02
N TYR A 56 -1.58 -9.99 -35.91
CA TYR A 56 -0.45 -9.96 -34.97
C TYR A 56 0.65 -9.00 -35.44
N GLY A 57 0.96 -8.97 -36.74
CA GLY A 57 1.88 -8.02 -37.36
C GLY A 57 1.39 -6.58 -37.25
N GLY A 58 0.10 -6.32 -37.48
CA GLY A 58 -0.53 -5.02 -37.28
C GLY A 58 -0.59 -4.59 -35.82
N TYR A 59 -0.92 -5.51 -34.90
CA TYR A 59 -0.93 -5.24 -33.45
C TYR A 59 0.47 -4.97 -32.90
N THR A 60 1.47 -5.76 -33.30
CA THR A 60 2.87 -5.55 -32.90
C THR A 60 3.46 -4.31 -33.53
N HIS A 61 3.20 -4.03 -34.81
CA HIS A 61 3.63 -2.80 -35.47
C HIS A 61 2.92 -1.56 -34.89
N TYR A 62 1.63 -1.63 -34.56
CA TYR A 62 0.91 -0.58 -33.83
C TYR A 62 1.49 -0.36 -32.42
N LYS A 63 1.74 -1.44 -31.67
CA LYS A 63 2.32 -1.37 -30.31
C LYS A 63 3.80 -0.94 -30.31
N LEU A 64 4.53 -1.20 -31.39
CA LEU A 64 5.93 -0.80 -31.57
C LEU A 64 6.06 0.63 -32.13
N ASN A 65 5.21 1.06 -33.07
CA ASN A 65 5.18 2.45 -33.55
C ASN A 65 4.50 3.41 -32.57
N SER A 66 3.57 2.93 -31.73
CA SER A 66 3.04 3.71 -30.59
C SER A 66 4.11 3.96 -29.50
N LYS A 67 5.28 3.30 -29.55
CA LYS A 67 6.41 3.51 -28.63
C LYS A 67 7.40 4.58 -29.10
N LYS A 68 7.05 5.40 -30.09
CA LYS A 68 7.90 6.51 -30.56
C LYS A 68 7.42 7.91 -30.23
N ASN A 69 6.60 8.05 -29.18
CA ASN A 69 6.47 9.31 -28.46
C ASN A 69 7.25 9.18 -27.15
N VAL A 70 8.38 9.88 -27.09
CA VAL A 70 9.04 10.24 -25.83
C VAL A 70 7.94 10.74 -24.90
N ALA A 71 7.81 10.11 -23.72
CA ALA A 71 6.76 10.41 -22.77
C ALA A 71 6.73 11.91 -22.48
N LEU A 72 5.59 12.56 -22.74
CA LEU A 72 5.34 13.93 -22.31
C LEU A 72 5.28 13.90 -20.77
N THR A 73 6.39 14.29 -20.15
CA THR A 73 6.47 14.55 -18.71
C THR A 73 5.78 15.88 -18.45
N GLU A 74 4.46 15.87 -18.24
CA GLU A 74 3.75 17.07 -17.77
C GLU A 74 3.97 17.21 -16.28
N THR A 75 4.48 18.38 -15.86
CA THR A 75 4.57 18.77 -14.46
C THR A 75 3.25 19.40 -14.04
N GLU A 76 2.60 18.83 -13.03
CA GLU A 76 1.41 19.42 -12.42
C GLU A 76 1.75 20.26 -11.19
N GLU A 77 0.91 21.26 -10.94
CA GLU A 77 0.98 22.08 -9.73
C GLU A 77 0.22 21.42 -8.59
N TYR A 78 0.65 21.66 -7.35
CA TYR A 78 -0.08 21.22 -6.18
C TYR A 78 -1.36 22.03 -6.01
N ALA A 79 -2.44 21.38 -5.60
CA ALA A 79 -3.70 22.05 -5.34
C ALA A 79 -3.58 23.06 -4.19
N PHE A 80 -3.98 24.31 -4.46
CA PHE A 80 -4.03 25.40 -3.51
C PHE A 80 -5.47 25.89 -3.36
N PHE A 81 -5.90 26.14 -2.13
CA PHE A 81 -7.24 26.60 -1.81
C PHE A 81 -7.17 27.90 -1.03
N GLN A 82 -7.86 28.96 -1.48
CA GLN A 82 -7.92 30.23 -0.76
C GLN A 82 -8.63 30.09 0.59
N GLU A 83 -9.68 29.25 0.65
CA GLU A 83 -10.42 28.94 1.86
C GLU A 83 -10.27 27.47 2.24
N ALA A 84 -10.43 27.15 3.52
CA ALA A 84 -10.39 25.77 3.99
C ALA A 84 -11.53 24.97 3.33
N PRO A 85 -11.27 23.78 2.77
CA PRO A 85 -12.34 22.89 2.36
C PRO A 85 -13.19 22.52 3.57
N LYS A 86 -14.47 22.22 3.35
CA LYS A 86 -15.36 21.77 4.43
C LYS A 86 -14.95 20.36 4.85
N TYR A 87 -14.53 20.21 6.11
CA TYR A 87 -14.23 18.92 6.73
C TYR A 87 -14.66 18.91 8.19
N GLN A 88 -14.78 17.71 8.77
CA GLN A 88 -15.01 17.51 10.20
C GLN A 88 -13.83 16.73 10.79
N ALA A 89 -13.07 17.38 11.66
CA ALA A 89 -12.01 16.71 12.39
C ALA A 89 -12.59 15.80 13.48
N HIS A 90 -12.02 14.61 13.62
CA HIS A 90 -12.42 13.61 14.59
C HIS A 90 -11.54 13.71 15.84
N TYR A 91 -10.24 13.94 15.62
CA TYR A 91 -9.25 14.04 16.69
C TYR A 91 -8.33 15.24 16.48
N LYS A 92 -7.75 15.71 17.58
CA LYS A 92 -6.66 16.68 17.61
C LYS A 92 -5.51 16.13 18.44
N ILE A 93 -4.31 16.15 17.88
CA ILE A 93 -3.08 15.90 18.62
C ILE A 93 -2.51 17.26 19.00
N ILE A 94 -2.47 17.55 20.30
CA ILE A 94 -1.96 18.81 20.83
C ILE A 94 -0.66 18.54 21.58
N ASN A 95 0.42 19.15 21.13
CA ASN A 95 1.66 19.24 21.88
C ASN A 95 1.91 20.68 22.29
N GLU A 96 1.91 20.94 23.60
CA GLU A 96 2.14 22.29 24.17
C GLU A 96 3.56 22.80 23.89
N THR A 97 4.50 21.90 23.56
CA THR A 97 5.89 22.25 23.23
C THR A 97 6.12 22.45 21.74
N ASP A 98 5.08 22.37 20.90
CA ASP A 98 5.20 22.58 19.46
C ASP A 98 5.49 24.05 19.15
N THR A 99 6.65 24.29 18.53
CA THR A 99 7.14 25.62 18.12
C THR A 99 7.27 25.75 16.60
N THR A 100 6.67 24.83 15.85
CA THR A 100 6.77 24.81 14.38
C THR A 100 5.87 25.83 13.70
N ASN A 101 4.86 26.34 14.41
CA ASN A 101 3.79 27.22 13.89
C ASN A 101 3.01 26.62 12.72
N LEU A 102 3.12 25.30 12.50
CA LEU A 102 2.38 24.60 11.45
C LEU A 102 0.95 24.33 11.92
N GLN A 103 -0.01 24.62 11.04
CA GLN A 103 -1.40 24.20 11.23
C GLN A 103 -1.72 23.14 10.18
N LEU A 104 -1.78 21.90 10.63
CA LEU A 104 -1.87 20.72 9.77
C LEU A 104 -3.15 19.94 10.02
N VAL A 105 -3.78 19.48 8.93
CA VAL A 105 -4.94 18.59 8.96
C VAL A 105 -4.61 17.35 8.13
N LEU A 106 -4.56 16.20 8.77
CA LEU A 106 -4.25 14.92 8.16
C LEU A 106 -5.55 14.15 7.87
N PHE A 107 -5.85 13.97 6.59
CA PHE A 107 -6.89 13.06 6.12
C PHE A 107 -6.28 11.68 5.93
N GLN A 108 -6.78 10.69 6.66
CA GLN A 108 -6.16 9.38 6.73
C GLN A 108 -7.15 8.21 6.85
N TYR A 109 -6.59 7.01 6.73
CA TYR A 109 -7.13 5.83 7.41
C TYR A 109 -6.20 5.49 8.56
N GLN A 110 -6.75 5.27 9.75
CA GLN A 110 -5.97 5.02 10.97
C GLN A 110 -5.02 3.83 10.82
N THR A 111 -5.40 2.77 10.11
CA THR A 111 -4.58 1.55 9.95
C THR A 111 -3.87 1.45 8.59
N CYS A 112 -3.81 2.54 7.82
CA CYS A 112 -3.07 2.54 6.55
C CYS A 112 -1.57 2.75 6.80
N PRO A 113 -0.67 1.90 6.28
CA PRO A 113 0.78 2.06 6.48
C PRO A 113 1.33 3.40 6.01
N PHE A 114 0.78 3.96 4.92
CA PHE A 114 1.20 5.28 4.43
C PHE A 114 0.77 6.42 5.38
N CYS A 115 -0.40 6.29 6.01
CA CYS A 115 -0.89 7.28 6.98
C CYS A 115 -0.15 7.16 8.32
N CYS A 116 0.04 5.92 8.80
CA CYS A 116 0.85 5.63 9.98
C CYS A 116 2.27 6.19 9.84
N LYS A 117 2.85 6.15 8.65
CA LYS A 117 4.16 6.76 8.35
C LYS A 117 4.17 8.27 8.59
N VAL A 118 3.16 8.99 8.09
CA VAL A 118 3.03 10.44 8.31
C VAL A 118 2.78 10.74 9.79
N ARG A 119 1.90 9.99 10.46
CA ARG A 119 1.66 10.15 11.90
C ARG A 119 2.92 9.92 12.73
N ALA A 120 3.64 8.83 12.47
CA ALA A 120 4.91 8.53 13.14
C ALA A 120 5.91 9.67 12.95
N TYR A 121 5.98 10.27 11.77
CA TYR A 121 6.81 11.44 11.54
C TYR A 121 6.36 12.66 12.36
N LEU A 122 5.09 13.04 12.28
CA LEU A 122 4.55 14.19 13.03
C LEU A 122 4.76 14.01 14.54
N ASP A 123 4.46 12.82 15.06
CA ASP A 123 4.65 12.45 16.46
C ASP A 123 6.14 12.50 16.85
N SER A 124 7.05 12.00 15.98
CA SER A 124 8.51 12.04 16.22
C SER A 124 9.10 13.45 16.31
N LYS A 125 8.44 14.42 15.66
CA LYS A 125 8.82 15.85 15.67
C LYS A 125 8.02 16.66 16.68
N GLY A 126 7.08 16.03 17.38
CA GLY A 126 6.20 16.68 18.35
C GLY A 126 5.27 17.72 17.74
N ILE A 127 4.91 17.57 16.46
CA ILE A 127 4.04 18.53 15.76
C ILE A 127 2.58 18.29 16.14
N SER A 128 1.84 19.37 16.36
CA SER A 128 0.39 19.36 16.58
C SER A 128 -0.37 19.29 15.25
N TYR A 129 -1.40 18.46 15.19
CA TYR A 129 -2.19 18.29 13.97
C TYR A 129 -3.62 17.82 14.27
N GLU A 130 -4.52 18.09 13.33
CA GLU A 130 -5.88 17.56 13.32
C GLU A 130 -5.95 16.30 12.47
N ILE A 131 -6.86 15.39 12.82
CA ILE A 131 -7.07 14.14 12.12
C ILE A 131 -8.51 14.11 11.62
N VAL A 132 -8.65 13.86 10.31
CA VAL A 132 -9.91 13.54 9.67
C VAL A 132 -9.85 12.07 9.25
N GLU A 133 -10.63 11.22 9.91
CA GLU A 133 -10.78 9.83 9.49
C GLU A 133 -11.64 9.79 8.23
N VAL A 134 -11.15 9.11 7.19
CA VAL A 134 -11.82 9.01 5.90
C VAL A 134 -12.51 7.66 5.81
N ASP A 135 -13.78 7.64 5.39
CA ASP A 135 -14.47 6.39 5.07
C ASP A 135 -13.79 5.71 3.86
N ALA A 136 -13.36 4.45 4.01
CA ALA A 136 -12.58 3.75 2.98
C ALA A 136 -13.39 3.42 1.70
N VAL A 137 -14.71 3.39 1.81
CA VAL A 137 -15.67 3.02 0.76
C VAL A 137 -16.20 4.26 0.06
N LEU A 138 -16.85 5.17 0.79
CA LEU A 138 -17.53 6.36 0.28
C LEU A 138 -16.60 7.57 0.14
N ARG A 139 -15.52 7.65 0.93
CA ARG A 139 -14.47 8.69 0.87
C ARG A 139 -14.99 10.14 0.87
N GLN A 140 -16.12 10.37 1.53
CA GLN A 140 -16.83 11.65 1.50
C GLN A 140 -15.97 12.81 2.00
N ALA A 141 -15.15 12.56 3.03
CA ALA A 141 -14.26 13.54 3.64
C ALA A 141 -13.18 14.11 2.70
N ILE A 142 -12.91 13.47 1.55
CA ILE A 142 -11.93 13.92 0.55
C ILE A 142 -12.57 14.22 -0.82
N ASN A 143 -13.90 14.39 -0.87
CA ASN A 143 -14.60 14.66 -2.13
C ASN A 143 -14.20 16.00 -2.76
N TRP A 144 -13.74 16.96 -1.96
CA TRP A 144 -13.25 18.26 -2.40
C TRP A 144 -11.89 18.21 -3.12
N SER A 145 -11.13 17.11 -3.01
CA SER A 145 -9.82 16.96 -3.65
C SER A 145 -9.89 16.09 -4.90
N ASP A 146 -9.20 16.44 -5.97
CA ASP A 146 -9.04 15.56 -7.14
C ASP A 146 -8.21 14.31 -6.82
N TYR A 147 -7.39 14.36 -5.76
CA TYR A 147 -6.62 13.23 -5.30
C TYR A 147 -7.45 12.34 -4.35
N LYS A 148 -7.91 11.19 -4.86
CA LYS A 148 -8.84 10.29 -4.14
C LYS A 148 -8.17 9.19 -3.31
N LYS A 149 -6.96 9.44 -2.80
CA LYS A 149 -6.20 8.51 -1.95
C LYS A 149 -5.73 9.23 -0.69
N VAL A 150 -5.37 8.47 0.34
CA VAL A 150 -4.78 8.96 1.59
C VAL A 150 -3.32 8.48 1.74
N PRO A 151 -2.47 9.16 2.53
CA PRO A 151 -2.76 10.39 3.27
C PRO A 151 -2.85 11.63 2.37
N ILE A 152 -3.69 12.59 2.77
CA ILE A 152 -3.66 13.98 2.30
C ILE A 152 -3.36 14.84 3.52
N LEU A 153 -2.36 15.71 3.42
CA LEU A 153 -2.05 16.68 4.46
C LEU A 153 -2.40 18.08 3.94
N LEU A 154 -3.35 18.73 4.59
CA LEU A 154 -3.67 20.12 4.32
C LEU A 154 -2.89 21.00 5.31
N ALA A 155 -2.05 21.88 4.78
CA ALA A 155 -1.25 22.80 5.57
C ALA A 155 -1.75 24.22 5.35
N LYS A 156 -2.00 24.97 6.43
CA LYS A 156 -2.27 26.41 6.34
C LYS A 156 -0.97 27.12 5.97
N VAL A 157 -1.05 27.98 4.95
CA VAL A 157 0.05 28.81 4.45
C VAL A 157 -0.44 30.23 4.25
N ASP A 158 0.47 31.16 3.95
CA ASP A 158 0.08 32.54 3.65
C ASP A 158 -0.89 32.58 2.45
N GLY A 159 -2.04 33.19 2.67
CA GLY A 159 -3.09 33.34 1.65
C GLY A 159 -4.03 32.14 1.46
N GLY A 160 -3.87 31.04 2.21
CA GLY A 160 -4.80 29.90 2.10
C GLY A 160 -4.28 28.57 2.64
N TYR A 161 -4.55 27.51 1.89
CA TYR A 161 -4.27 26.12 2.26
C TYR A 161 -3.60 25.37 1.12
N GLN A 162 -2.45 24.77 1.43
CA GLN A 162 -1.70 23.94 0.51
C GLN A 162 -2.04 22.47 0.75
N GLN A 163 -2.50 21.78 -0.30
CA GLN A 163 -2.69 20.33 -0.24
C GLN A 163 -1.39 19.61 -0.59
N LEU A 164 -0.94 18.73 0.30
CA LEU A 164 0.18 17.81 0.09
C LEU A 164 -0.33 16.36 0.05
N PHE A 165 0.30 15.52 -0.75
CA PHE A 165 -0.02 14.10 -0.88
C PHE A 165 1.26 13.28 -1.17
N ASP A 166 1.13 11.95 -1.19
CA ASP A 166 2.24 10.99 -1.08
C ASP A 166 2.92 11.08 0.30
N SER A 167 2.78 10.01 1.08
CA SER A 167 3.30 9.95 2.45
C SER A 167 4.81 10.24 2.57
N THR A 168 5.61 9.88 1.56
CA THR A 168 7.07 10.10 1.58
C THR A 168 7.40 11.53 1.23
N ALA A 169 6.72 12.10 0.22
CA ALA A 169 6.88 13.50 -0.15
C ALA A 169 6.46 14.43 0.99
N ILE A 170 5.31 14.17 1.64
CA ILE A 170 4.86 14.92 2.82
C ILE A 170 5.96 14.98 3.88
N ILE A 171 6.54 13.83 4.24
CA ILE A 171 7.61 13.74 5.24
C ILE A 171 8.84 14.53 4.79
N SER A 172 9.24 14.41 3.52
CA SER A 172 10.42 15.11 3.01
C SER A 172 10.25 16.63 2.94
N MET A 173 9.06 17.10 2.55
CA MET A 173 8.74 18.53 2.52
C MET A 173 8.73 19.13 3.92
N LEU A 174 8.07 18.45 4.88
CA LEU A 174 8.05 18.90 6.26
C LEU A 174 9.44 18.86 6.89
N GLU A 175 10.24 17.82 6.61
CA GLU A 175 11.61 17.78 7.15
C GLU A 175 12.48 18.87 6.57
N THR A 176 12.34 19.15 5.26
CA THR A 176 13.02 20.28 4.61
C THR A 176 12.63 21.59 5.28
N PHE A 177 11.33 21.80 5.55
CA PHE A 177 10.83 22.98 6.25
C PHE A 177 11.39 23.11 7.67
N LEU A 178 11.48 22.01 8.42
CA LEU A 178 12.01 22.05 9.78
C LEU A 178 13.52 22.30 9.83
N ARG A 179 14.27 21.84 8.81
CA ARG A 179 15.71 22.09 8.70
C ARG A 179 16.01 23.52 8.25
N ASP A 180 15.20 24.08 7.37
CA ASP A 180 15.33 25.46 6.90
C ASP A 180 14.01 26.23 7.05
N LYS A 181 13.85 26.90 8.20
CA LYS A 181 12.68 27.71 8.53
C LYS A 181 12.63 29.04 7.76
N THR A 182 13.62 29.35 6.92
CA THR A 182 13.60 30.59 6.12
C THR A 182 12.69 30.47 4.91
N LEU A 183 12.47 29.24 4.43
CA LEU A 183 11.62 28.96 3.27
C LEU A 183 10.19 28.69 3.70
N GLN A 184 9.25 29.26 2.94
CA GLN A 184 7.83 28.98 3.10
C GLN A 184 7.48 27.62 2.46
N LEU A 185 6.44 26.96 2.97
CA LEU A 185 6.03 25.64 2.47
C LEU A 185 5.68 25.67 0.96
N HIS A 186 5.09 26.76 0.46
CA HIS A 186 4.77 26.94 -0.96
C HIS A 186 6.01 27.11 -1.86
N GLU A 187 7.18 27.41 -1.29
CA GLU A 187 8.47 27.41 -2.00
C GLU A 187 9.08 26.01 -1.98
N ILE A 188 8.98 25.32 -0.84
CA ILE A 188 9.53 23.98 -0.66
C ILE A 188 8.90 22.96 -1.61
N ILE A 189 7.58 23.01 -1.83
CA ILE A 189 6.89 22.10 -2.76
C ILE A 189 7.45 22.15 -4.19
N LYS A 190 8.06 23.26 -4.61
CA LYS A 190 8.65 23.42 -5.95
C LYS A 190 9.85 22.49 -6.16
N PHE A 191 10.53 22.09 -5.08
CA PHE A 191 11.62 21.10 -5.15
C PHE A 191 11.13 19.66 -5.34
N TYR A 192 9.82 19.44 -5.20
CA TYR A 192 9.17 18.14 -5.29
C TYR A 192 8.10 18.16 -6.40
N PRO A 193 8.45 18.31 -7.68
CA PRO A 193 7.45 18.47 -8.73
C PRO A 193 6.64 17.19 -8.96
N ILE A 194 5.35 17.35 -9.20
CA ILE A 194 4.42 16.26 -9.54
C ILE A 194 4.68 15.86 -10.99
N THR A 195 4.97 14.59 -11.23
CA THR A 195 5.26 14.05 -12.55
C THR A 195 4.21 13.02 -12.95
N LYS A 196 3.58 13.23 -14.11
CA LYS A 196 2.70 12.24 -14.73
C LYS A 196 3.45 11.45 -15.81
N TYR A 197 3.34 10.12 -15.75
CA TYR A 197 3.89 9.23 -16.76
C TYR A 197 3.02 7.98 -16.92
N ILE A 198 3.18 7.31 -18.05
CA ILE A 198 2.54 6.01 -18.30
C ILE A 198 3.49 4.93 -17.79
N ASN A 199 3.03 4.10 -16.84
CA ASN A 199 3.85 3.01 -16.31
C ASN A 199 4.01 1.87 -17.35
N GLU A 200 4.83 0.87 -17.02
CA GLU A 200 5.07 -0.29 -17.90
C GLU A 200 3.78 -1.08 -18.23
N ASP A 201 2.78 -1.01 -17.37
CA ASP A 201 1.46 -1.63 -17.55
C ASP A 201 0.51 -0.79 -18.44
N GLY A 202 0.96 0.35 -18.97
CA GLY A 202 0.14 1.26 -19.78
C GLY A 202 -0.83 2.13 -18.98
N LYS A 203 -0.63 2.26 -17.67
CA LYS A 203 -1.49 3.04 -16.77
C LYS A 203 -0.89 4.41 -16.46
N ASN A 204 -1.70 5.46 -16.61
CA ASN A 204 -1.38 6.80 -16.15
C ASN A 204 -1.09 6.78 -14.64
N THR A 205 0.13 7.14 -14.29
CA THR A 205 0.65 7.14 -12.91
C THR A 205 1.20 8.51 -12.60
N THR A 206 0.88 9.00 -11.41
CA THR A 206 1.42 10.22 -10.86
C THR A 206 2.45 9.83 -9.80
N ASP A 207 3.64 10.42 -9.87
CA ASP A 207 4.68 10.30 -8.84
C ASP A 207 5.25 11.69 -8.52
N ILE A 208 5.91 11.80 -7.37
CA ILE A 208 6.54 13.05 -6.95
C ILE A 208 8.06 12.89 -7.06
N THR A 209 8.66 13.71 -7.90
CA THR A 209 10.11 13.72 -8.08
C THR A 209 10.78 14.18 -6.80
N ASN A 210 11.96 13.64 -6.52
CA ASN A 210 12.74 13.94 -5.33
C ASN A 210 12.08 13.57 -3.99
N LYS A 211 10.97 12.82 -3.95
CA LYS A 211 10.24 12.54 -2.70
C LYS A 211 11.04 11.89 -1.57
N TYR A 212 12.20 11.29 -1.84
CA TYR A 212 13.10 10.73 -0.82
C TYR A 212 14.32 11.63 -0.50
N PHE A 213 14.41 12.82 -1.07
CA PHE A 213 15.47 13.79 -0.80
C PHE A 213 14.97 14.83 0.20
N ILE A 214 15.81 15.21 1.15
CA ILE A 214 15.57 16.40 1.97
C ILE A 214 16.42 17.51 1.36
N MET A 215 15.84 18.68 1.13
CA MET A 215 16.54 19.78 0.47
C MET A 215 17.30 20.61 1.50
N HIS A 216 18.54 20.97 1.18
CA HIS A 216 19.42 21.76 2.03
C HIS A 216 20.05 22.89 1.24
N ASN A 217 20.21 24.05 1.87
CA ASN A 217 20.86 25.22 1.27
C ASN A 217 22.39 25.20 1.46
N SER A 218 22.94 24.22 2.17
CA SER A 218 24.38 24.13 2.46
C SER A 218 25.16 23.53 1.28
N THR A 219 26.17 24.26 0.81
CA THR A 219 27.07 23.81 -0.26
C THR A 219 28.15 22.82 0.22
N ASN A 220 28.37 22.72 1.54
CA ASN A 220 29.43 21.92 2.17
C ASN A 220 28.85 20.87 3.13
N VAL A 221 28.07 19.92 2.61
CA VAL A 221 27.65 18.75 3.40
C VAL A 221 28.87 17.84 3.59
N HIS A 222 29.22 17.53 4.84
CA HIS A 222 30.33 16.63 5.13
C HIS A 222 30.06 15.23 4.53
N GLU A 223 31.07 14.57 3.97
CA GLU A 223 30.93 13.23 3.36
C GLU A 223 30.36 12.16 4.30
N LYS A 224 30.48 12.35 5.62
CA LYS A 224 29.82 11.48 6.62
C LYS A 224 28.31 11.67 6.63
N GLU A 225 27.83 12.91 6.58
CA GLU A 225 26.42 13.26 6.58
C GLU A 225 25.76 12.82 5.28
N LYS A 226 26.39 13.10 4.13
CA LYS A 226 25.94 12.63 2.82
C LYS A 226 25.77 11.11 2.75
N ARG A 227 26.69 10.35 3.36
CA ARG A 227 26.57 8.88 3.46
C ARG A 227 25.40 8.45 4.34
N ALA A 228 25.20 9.11 5.48
CA ALA A 228 24.06 8.84 6.36
C ALA A 228 22.71 9.15 5.69
N GLU A 229 22.63 10.24 4.93
CA GLU A 229 21.42 10.61 4.18
C GLU A 229 21.14 9.65 3.03
N ASN A 230 22.17 9.17 2.33
CA ASN A 230 21.99 8.15 1.30
C ASN A 230 21.52 6.82 1.90
N GLU A 231 22.08 6.39 3.03
CA GLU A 231 21.63 5.19 3.74
C GLU A 231 20.17 5.34 4.20
N GLU A 232 19.82 6.45 4.83
CA GLU A 232 18.44 6.74 5.23
C GLU A 232 17.50 6.69 4.01
N ARG A 233 17.90 7.30 2.89
CA ARG A 233 17.13 7.32 1.65
C ARG A 233 16.87 5.92 1.10
N GLU A 234 17.89 5.07 1.07
CA GLU A 234 17.79 3.68 0.61
C GLU A 234 16.78 2.90 1.44
N TRP A 235 16.82 3.04 2.77
CA TRP A 235 15.91 2.34 3.66
C TRP A 235 14.47 2.87 3.61
N ARG A 236 14.28 4.17 3.40
CA ARG A 236 12.94 4.74 3.13
C ARG A 236 12.35 4.19 1.83
N GLN A 237 13.16 4.07 0.77
CA GLN A 237 12.73 3.45 -0.49
C GLN A 237 12.42 1.97 -0.31
N TRP A 238 13.25 1.25 0.44
CA TRP A 238 13.04 -0.17 0.75
C TRP A 238 11.74 -0.39 1.52
N ALA A 239 11.42 0.46 2.50
CA ALA A 239 10.18 0.34 3.25
C ALA A 239 8.95 0.44 2.34
N ASP A 240 8.93 1.40 1.41
CA ASP A 240 7.82 1.61 0.48
C ASP A 240 7.72 0.54 -0.61
N ARG A 241 8.86 0.04 -1.10
CA ARG A 241 8.93 -0.91 -2.23
C ARG A 241 8.93 -2.38 -1.82
N VAL A 242 9.30 -2.70 -0.60
CA VAL A 242 9.45 -4.07 -0.11
C VAL A 242 8.55 -4.29 1.09
N LEU A 243 8.81 -3.59 2.20
CA LEU A 243 8.15 -3.87 3.47
C LEU A 243 6.63 -3.74 3.38
N VAL A 244 6.11 -2.64 2.83
CA VAL A 244 4.66 -2.39 2.70
C VAL A 244 3.96 -3.52 1.92
N HIS A 245 4.60 -4.05 0.88
CA HIS A 245 4.02 -5.11 0.05
C HIS A 245 3.96 -6.47 0.74
N THR A 246 4.67 -6.66 1.85
CA THR A 246 4.55 -7.87 2.69
C THR A 246 3.34 -7.81 3.62
N LEU A 247 2.83 -6.62 3.99
CA LEU A 247 1.80 -6.46 5.02
C LEU A 247 0.44 -7.04 4.61
N SER A 248 -0.13 -6.57 3.49
CA SER A 248 -1.48 -6.96 3.07
C SER A 248 -1.64 -8.47 2.87
N PRO A 249 -0.74 -9.17 2.15
CA PRO A 249 -0.79 -10.63 2.07
C PRO A 249 -0.74 -11.31 3.44
N ASN A 250 -0.02 -10.73 4.41
CA ASN A 250 0.11 -11.29 5.75
C ASN A 250 -1.14 -11.12 6.60
N VAL A 251 -1.70 -9.92 6.71
CA VAL A 251 -2.86 -9.67 7.58
C VAL A 251 -4.17 -10.24 7.03
N TYR A 252 -4.24 -10.51 5.71
CA TYR A 252 -5.42 -11.06 5.05
C TYR A 252 -5.21 -12.50 4.53
N ARG A 253 -4.27 -13.25 5.11
CA ARG A 253 -3.87 -14.59 4.63
C ARG A 253 -5.05 -15.58 4.60
N THR A 254 -5.86 -15.57 5.65
CA THR A 254 -7.07 -16.40 5.77
C THR A 254 -8.30 -15.51 5.93
N ALA A 255 -9.50 -16.06 5.66
CA ALA A 255 -10.74 -15.30 5.86
C ALA A 255 -10.97 -14.91 7.33
N GLY A 256 -10.54 -15.77 8.27
CA GLY A 256 -10.58 -15.48 9.70
C GLY A 256 -9.66 -14.32 10.10
N GLU A 257 -8.39 -14.39 9.68
CA GLU A 257 -7.42 -13.30 9.92
C GLU A 257 -7.86 -11.98 9.28
N ALA A 258 -8.47 -12.04 8.09
CA ALA A 258 -8.98 -10.85 7.43
C ALA A 258 -10.13 -10.21 8.21
N LEU A 259 -11.09 -11.00 8.70
CA LEU A 259 -12.18 -10.49 9.52
C LEU A 259 -11.68 -9.94 10.87
N GLU A 260 -10.74 -10.63 11.51
CA GLU A 260 -10.10 -10.16 12.75
C GLU A 260 -9.38 -8.81 12.52
N THR A 261 -8.63 -8.69 11.43
CA THR A 261 -7.94 -7.46 11.05
C THR A 261 -8.92 -6.31 10.86
N PHE A 262 -10.03 -6.51 10.14
CA PHE A 262 -11.03 -5.45 9.93
C PHE A 262 -11.80 -5.08 11.21
N LYS A 263 -12.05 -6.03 12.11
CA LYS A 263 -12.62 -5.72 13.43
C LYS A 263 -11.67 -4.87 14.27
N TRP A 264 -10.36 -5.19 14.24
CA TRP A 264 -9.35 -4.37 14.88
C TRP A 264 -9.29 -2.97 14.25
N PHE A 265 -9.40 -2.86 12.91
CA PHE A 265 -9.46 -1.56 12.22
C PHE A 265 -10.66 -0.71 12.66
N GLU A 266 -11.84 -1.32 12.81
CA GLU A 266 -13.04 -0.65 13.31
C GLU A 266 -12.82 -0.07 14.72
N GLU A 267 -12.19 -0.86 15.59
CA GLU A 267 -11.91 -0.47 16.97
C GLU A 267 -10.90 0.67 17.06
N VAL A 268 -9.72 0.52 16.43
CA VAL A 268 -8.66 1.53 16.55
C VAL A 268 -8.93 2.79 15.74
N GLY A 269 -9.67 2.66 14.62
CA GLY A 269 -10.09 3.79 13.80
C GLY A 269 -11.26 4.57 14.40
N GLY A 270 -11.85 4.11 15.49
CA GLY A 270 -13.01 4.75 16.11
C GLY A 270 -14.19 4.84 15.14
N TRP A 271 -14.36 3.86 14.26
CA TRP A 271 -15.33 3.94 13.17
C TRP A 271 -16.77 3.99 13.69
N ARG A 272 -17.05 3.32 14.81
CA ARG A 272 -18.39 3.35 15.43
C ARG A 272 -18.77 4.72 15.98
N GLN A 273 -17.79 5.55 16.33
CA GLN A 273 -18.03 6.94 16.76
C GLN A 273 -18.03 7.90 15.56
N SER A 274 -17.37 7.52 14.47
CA SER A 274 -17.13 8.40 13.31
C SER A 274 -18.16 8.23 12.18
N PHE A 275 -18.74 7.03 12.03
CA PHE A 275 -19.58 6.66 10.88
C PHE A 275 -20.87 5.95 11.31
N PRO A 276 -21.93 6.01 10.48
CA PRO A 276 -23.16 5.24 10.68
C PRO A 276 -22.90 3.73 10.80
N SER A 277 -23.63 3.05 11.68
CA SER A 277 -23.39 1.62 11.98
C SER A 277 -23.47 0.70 10.76
N TRP A 278 -24.33 1.02 9.77
CA TRP A 278 -24.44 0.22 8.54
C TRP A 278 -23.20 0.37 7.64
N GLU A 279 -22.59 1.56 7.60
CA GLU A 279 -21.33 1.80 6.88
C GLU A 279 -20.20 1.01 7.54
N CYS A 280 -20.13 1.03 8.87
CA CYS A 280 -19.17 0.22 9.63
C CYS A 280 -19.31 -1.28 9.33
N ILE A 281 -20.53 -1.81 9.31
CA ILE A 281 -20.79 -3.22 8.95
C ILE A 281 -20.31 -3.50 7.52
N LEU A 282 -20.62 -2.63 6.55
CA LEU A 282 -20.17 -2.79 5.18
C LEU A 282 -18.64 -2.75 5.07
N MET A 283 -17.98 -1.80 5.73
CA MET A 283 -16.53 -1.65 5.76
C MET A 283 -15.85 -2.90 6.36
N VAL A 284 -16.36 -3.41 7.48
CA VAL A 284 -15.77 -4.58 8.16
C VAL A 284 -15.96 -5.85 7.34
N TYR A 285 -17.20 -6.23 7.05
CA TYR A 285 -17.49 -7.52 6.42
C TYR A 285 -17.21 -7.52 4.92
N GLY A 286 -17.62 -6.46 4.22
CA GLY A 286 -17.36 -6.28 2.80
C GLY A 286 -15.88 -6.06 2.51
N GLY A 287 -15.22 -5.21 3.32
CA GLY A 287 -13.78 -4.97 3.23
C GLY A 287 -12.95 -6.22 3.48
N ALA A 288 -13.25 -6.99 4.52
CA ALA A 288 -12.55 -8.24 4.82
C ALA A 288 -12.64 -9.26 3.67
N ALA A 289 -13.84 -9.46 3.11
CA ALA A 289 -14.04 -10.37 1.99
C ALA A 289 -13.27 -9.93 0.73
N ALA A 290 -13.34 -8.63 0.40
CA ALA A 290 -12.62 -8.06 -0.74
C ALA A 290 -11.10 -8.16 -0.56
N MET A 291 -10.58 -7.78 0.60
CA MET A 291 -9.14 -7.79 0.87
C MET A 291 -8.56 -9.20 0.95
N TRP A 292 -9.31 -10.19 1.44
CA TRP A 292 -8.90 -11.59 1.38
C TRP A 292 -8.70 -12.08 -0.07
N MET A 293 -9.59 -11.68 -0.99
CA MET A 293 -9.42 -12.00 -2.42
C MET A 293 -8.27 -11.22 -3.06
N ILE A 294 -8.14 -9.94 -2.75
CA ILE A 294 -7.08 -9.07 -3.28
C ILE A 294 -5.71 -9.53 -2.79
N ALA A 295 -5.59 -9.94 -1.52
CA ALA A 295 -4.34 -10.41 -0.92
C ALA A 295 -3.74 -11.60 -1.65
N LYS A 296 -4.57 -12.54 -2.16
CA LYS A 296 -4.11 -13.65 -3.01
C LYS A 296 -3.50 -13.16 -4.32
N ARG A 297 -4.09 -12.12 -4.94
CA ARG A 297 -3.56 -11.50 -6.16
C ARG A 297 -2.27 -10.72 -5.89
N LEU A 298 -2.21 -10.01 -4.75
CA LEU A 298 -1.03 -9.26 -4.33
C LEU A 298 0.15 -10.21 -4.03
N LYS A 299 -0.11 -11.36 -3.39
CA LYS A 299 0.89 -12.41 -3.17
C LYS A 299 1.57 -12.80 -4.49
N ALA A 300 0.79 -13.07 -5.53
CA ALA A 300 1.31 -13.42 -6.85
C ALA A 300 2.02 -12.25 -7.54
N ARG A 301 1.46 -11.04 -7.49
CA ARG A 301 2.03 -9.84 -8.13
C ARG A 301 3.39 -9.45 -7.57
N HIS A 302 3.57 -9.56 -6.25
CA HIS A 302 4.77 -9.13 -5.55
C HIS A 302 5.75 -10.27 -5.27
N ASN A 303 5.59 -11.44 -5.93
CA ASN A 303 6.44 -12.62 -5.76
C ASN A 303 6.67 -13.00 -4.29
N ILE A 304 5.62 -12.89 -3.48
CA ILE A 304 5.67 -13.24 -2.06
C ILE A 304 5.73 -14.77 -1.94
N LYS A 305 6.55 -15.28 -1.01
CA LYS A 305 6.77 -16.71 -0.78
C LYS A 305 5.47 -17.44 -0.49
N ASP A 306 5.47 -18.76 -0.69
CA ASP A 306 4.29 -19.58 -0.45
C ASP A 306 3.81 -19.49 1.00
N ASP A 307 4.76 -19.59 1.94
CA ASP A 307 4.53 -19.09 3.29
C ASP A 307 4.70 -17.58 3.33
N VAL A 308 3.56 -16.90 3.39
CA VAL A 308 3.45 -15.44 3.40
C VAL A 308 4.12 -14.84 4.64
N ARG A 309 4.11 -15.56 5.78
CA ARG A 309 4.75 -15.12 7.03
C ARG A 309 6.26 -15.05 6.87
N GLN A 310 6.85 -16.03 6.18
CA GLN A 310 8.29 -16.04 5.96
C GLN A 310 8.77 -14.78 5.23
N SER A 311 8.04 -14.29 4.22
CA SER A 311 8.41 -13.03 3.54
C SER A 311 8.39 -11.81 4.47
N LEU A 312 7.49 -11.77 5.46
CA LEU A 312 7.47 -10.71 6.46
C LEU A 312 8.64 -10.86 7.44
N TYR A 313 8.97 -12.10 7.85
CA TYR A 313 10.12 -12.38 8.71
C TYR A 313 11.43 -12.02 8.01
N ASP A 314 11.60 -12.39 6.75
CA ASP A 314 12.79 -12.06 5.97
C ASP A 314 12.98 -10.54 5.86
N ALA A 315 11.89 -9.79 5.64
CA ALA A 315 11.93 -8.32 5.61
C ALA A 315 12.33 -7.74 6.96
N ALA A 316 11.77 -8.26 8.07
CA ALA A 316 12.16 -7.83 9.42
C ALA A 316 13.60 -8.19 9.76
N CYS A 317 14.07 -9.39 9.42
CA CYS A 317 15.47 -9.77 9.58
C CYS A 317 16.40 -8.87 8.75
N THR A 318 16.04 -8.57 7.51
CA THR A 318 16.81 -7.66 6.63
C THR A 318 16.97 -6.27 7.26
N TRP A 319 15.89 -5.72 7.84
CA TRP A 319 15.94 -4.47 8.59
C TRP A 319 16.82 -4.57 9.84
N MET A 320 16.61 -5.60 10.66
CA MET A 320 17.36 -5.78 11.89
C MET A 320 18.86 -6.03 11.65
N ASP A 321 19.21 -6.71 10.56
CA ASP A 321 20.60 -6.89 10.15
C ASP A 321 21.26 -5.56 9.80
N ALA A 322 20.52 -4.61 9.22
CA ALA A 322 21.00 -3.28 8.93
C ALA A 322 21.29 -2.48 10.21
N VAL A 323 20.34 -2.49 11.16
CA VAL A 323 20.52 -1.85 12.47
C VAL A 323 21.69 -2.49 13.24
N LYS A 324 21.79 -3.83 13.25
CA LYS A 324 22.90 -4.56 13.88
C LYS A 324 24.26 -4.24 13.23
N LYS A 325 24.33 -4.14 11.90
CA LYS A 325 25.55 -3.72 11.18
C LYS A 325 25.99 -2.31 11.54
N LYS A 326 25.05 -1.41 11.83
CA LYS A 326 25.34 -0.06 12.33
C LYS A 326 25.96 -0.11 13.74
N GLY A 327 25.54 -1.08 14.55
CA GLY A 327 26.01 -1.27 15.92
C GLY A 327 25.44 -0.26 16.92
N THR A 328 24.38 0.44 16.55
CA THR A 328 23.71 1.47 17.35
C THR A 328 22.27 1.06 17.68
N ARG A 329 21.62 1.83 18.55
CA ARG A 329 20.24 1.57 18.99
C ARG A 329 19.23 1.60 17.84
N PHE A 330 19.35 2.61 16.98
CA PHE A 330 18.55 2.80 15.77
C PHE A 330 19.48 2.88 14.56
N LEU A 331 18.93 2.81 13.34
CA LEU A 331 19.73 3.06 12.13
C LEU A 331 20.32 4.48 12.13
N GLY A 332 19.56 5.44 12.67
CA GLY A 332 19.98 6.83 12.89
C GLY A 332 21.05 7.04 13.97
N GLY A 333 21.46 6.00 14.71
CA GLY A 333 22.39 6.10 15.84
C GLY A 333 21.66 6.00 17.18
N GLU A 334 21.93 6.96 18.07
CA GLU A 334 21.28 7.05 19.40
C GLU A 334 19.83 7.54 19.32
N GLN A 335 19.48 8.28 18.27
CA GLN A 335 18.13 8.76 17.98
C GLN A 335 17.68 8.18 16.63
N PRO A 336 16.37 7.91 16.47
CA PRO A 336 15.85 7.40 15.21
C PRO A 336 15.94 8.46 14.11
N ASN A 337 16.32 8.04 12.90
CA ASN A 337 16.28 8.89 11.70
C ASN A 337 14.96 8.69 10.94
N LEU A 338 14.81 9.29 9.74
CA LEU A 338 13.55 9.15 8.99
C LEU A 338 13.31 7.73 8.47
N ALA A 339 14.36 6.93 8.28
CA ALA A 339 14.22 5.53 7.90
C ALA A 339 13.66 4.70 9.06
N ASP A 340 14.19 4.88 10.28
CA ASP A 340 13.63 4.23 11.48
C ASP A 340 12.15 4.58 11.67
N VAL A 341 11.82 5.89 11.62
CA VAL A 341 10.45 6.40 11.73
C VAL A 341 9.56 5.82 10.62
N THR A 342 10.08 5.70 9.41
CA THR A 342 9.35 5.14 8.27
C THR A 342 9.02 3.67 8.47
N VAL A 343 10.01 2.85 8.83
CA VAL A 343 9.81 1.41 9.07
C VAL A 343 8.87 1.19 10.26
N TYR A 344 9.03 1.96 11.33
CA TYR A 344 8.15 1.91 12.49
C TYR A 344 6.71 2.26 12.11
N GLY A 345 6.51 3.36 11.38
CA GLY A 345 5.19 3.78 10.90
C GLY A 345 4.52 2.70 10.04
N VAL A 346 5.26 2.09 9.12
CA VAL A 346 4.75 0.98 8.29
C VAL A 346 4.32 -0.21 9.15
N LEU A 347 5.14 -0.65 10.11
CA LEU A 347 4.82 -1.79 10.98
C LEU A 347 3.68 -1.51 11.96
N SER A 348 3.55 -0.28 12.44
CA SER A 348 2.48 0.11 13.37
C SER A 348 1.07 -0.06 12.77
N SER A 349 0.95 -0.07 11.44
CA SER A 349 -0.32 -0.32 10.75
C SER A 349 -0.91 -1.71 10.97
N ILE A 350 -0.11 -2.66 11.47
CA ILE A 350 -0.53 -4.04 11.71
C ILE A 350 -0.37 -4.47 13.17
N GLU A 351 -0.12 -3.53 14.10
CA GLU A 351 0.34 -3.87 15.46
C GLU A 351 -0.65 -4.72 16.27
N GLY A 352 -1.96 -4.59 16.02
CA GLY A 352 -2.98 -5.42 16.68
C GLY A 352 -3.25 -6.75 15.98
N CYS A 353 -2.72 -6.96 14.77
CA CYS A 353 -3.01 -8.13 13.97
C CYS A 353 -2.19 -9.34 14.42
N GLN A 354 -2.72 -10.55 14.17
CA GLN A 354 -1.98 -11.80 14.41
C GLN A 354 -0.61 -11.82 13.70
N ALA A 355 -0.53 -11.25 12.49
CA ALA A 355 0.73 -11.17 11.75
C ALA A 355 1.84 -10.45 12.52
N PHE A 356 1.52 -9.40 13.28
CA PHE A 356 2.51 -8.67 14.06
C PHE A 356 2.92 -9.43 15.33
N LYS A 357 1.98 -10.12 15.97
CA LYS A 357 2.28 -11.05 17.08
C LYS A 357 3.25 -12.14 16.63
N ASP A 358 2.99 -12.73 15.47
CA ASP A 358 3.86 -13.75 14.86
C ASP A 358 5.23 -13.16 14.49
N LEU A 359 5.27 -11.95 13.93
CA LEU A 359 6.51 -11.23 13.60
C LEU A 359 7.40 -11.05 14.82
N ARG A 360 6.83 -10.56 15.93
CA ARG A 360 7.57 -10.36 17.19
C ARG A 360 8.06 -11.66 17.82
N LYS A 361 7.33 -12.76 17.64
CA LYS A 361 7.70 -14.06 18.19
C LYS A 361 8.85 -14.71 17.41
N ASN A 362 8.93 -14.47 16.10
CA ASN A 362 9.85 -15.18 15.21
C ASN A 362 11.04 -14.33 14.74
N THR A 363 11.15 -13.07 15.18
CA THR A 363 12.25 -12.18 14.81
C THR A 363 12.64 -11.25 15.97
N ASP A 364 13.86 -10.70 15.93
CA ASP A 364 14.36 -9.77 16.94
C ASP A 364 13.77 -8.35 16.84
N ILE A 365 12.88 -8.09 15.87
CA ILE A 365 12.35 -6.75 15.61
C ILE A 365 11.50 -6.20 16.75
N GLY A 366 10.98 -7.07 17.62
CA GLY A 366 10.12 -6.69 18.73
C GLY A 366 10.79 -5.70 19.70
N LEU A 367 12.07 -5.92 20.03
CA LEU A 367 12.82 -5.03 20.93
C LEU A 367 13.00 -3.64 20.30
N TRP A 368 13.51 -3.59 19.07
CA TRP A 368 13.67 -2.32 18.33
C TRP A 368 12.34 -1.58 18.18
N TYR A 369 11.25 -2.29 17.91
CA TYR A 369 9.92 -1.68 17.77
C TYR A 369 9.42 -1.07 19.07
N ASP A 370 9.63 -1.72 20.22
CA ASP A 370 9.22 -1.19 21.52
C ASP A 370 10.05 0.06 21.90
N GLU A 371 11.33 0.07 21.56
CA GLU A 371 12.18 1.26 21.75
C GLU A 371 11.75 2.44 20.87
N MET A 372 11.40 2.15 19.61
CA MET A 372 10.80 3.15 18.71
C MET A 372 9.50 3.68 19.28
N ARG A 373 8.58 2.80 19.71
CA ARG A 373 7.31 3.20 20.33
C ARG A 373 7.54 4.13 21.52
N LYS A 374 8.45 3.77 22.42
CA LYS A 374 8.80 4.60 23.59
C LYS A 374 9.34 5.98 23.18
N ASN A 375 10.21 6.04 22.17
CA ASN A 375 10.73 7.31 21.65
C ASN A 375 9.60 8.18 21.06
N MET A 376 8.68 7.59 20.30
CA MET A 376 7.54 8.30 19.72
C MET A 376 6.59 8.80 20.81
N GLU A 377 6.21 7.95 21.77
CA GLU A 377 5.31 8.31 22.88
C GLU A 377 5.86 9.44 23.75
N SER A 378 7.18 9.51 23.95
CA SER A 378 7.79 10.62 24.71
C SER A 378 7.71 11.98 24.03
N LYS A 379 7.47 12.02 22.71
CA LYS A 379 7.43 13.24 21.90
C LYS A 379 6.02 13.57 21.40
N ARG A 380 5.14 12.57 21.37
CA ARG A 380 3.77 12.67 20.87
C ARG A 380 2.93 13.59 21.76
N GLY A 381 2.13 14.45 21.12
CA GLY A 381 1.14 15.28 21.80
C GLY A 381 -0.04 14.48 22.36
N ARG A 382 -0.82 15.11 23.25
CA ARG A 382 -2.04 14.51 23.80
C ARG A 382 -3.13 14.43 22.73
N ALA A 383 -3.73 13.25 22.58
CA ALA A 383 -4.89 13.06 21.71
C ALA A 383 -6.18 13.53 22.39
N LEU A 384 -6.96 14.34 21.69
CA LEU A 384 -8.26 14.85 22.08
C LEU A 384 -9.29 14.51 21.03
N ALA A 385 -10.41 13.90 21.42
CA ALA A 385 -11.57 13.78 20.53
C ALA A 385 -12.28 15.13 20.43
N ILE A 386 -12.63 15.55 19.21
CA ILE A 386 -13.30 16.84 18.98
C ILE A 386 -14.83 16.72 19.16
N ASN A 387 -15.39 15.52 18.98
CA ASN A 387 -16.84 15.28 19.02
C ASN A 387 -17.23 14.06 19.91
N ALA A 388 -16.53 13.83 21.03
CA ALA A 388 -16.89 12.75 21.97
C ALA A 388 -18.04 13.13 22.89
#